data_AF-A0A5M3MI73-F1
#
_entry.id   AF-A0A5M3MI73-F1
#
_cell.length_a   1.000
_cell.length_b   1.000
_cell.length_c   1.000
_cell.angle_alpha   90.00
_cell.angle_beta   90.00
_cell.angle_gamma   90.00
#
_symmetry.space_group_name_H-M   'P 1'
#
loop_
_entity.id
_entity.type
_entity.pdbx_description
1 polymer ?
#
loop_
_entity_poly.entity_id
_entity_poly.type
_entity_poly.pdbx_seq_one_letter_code
_entity_poly.pdbx_strand_id
1 'polypeptide(L)'
;VESTLFRVPRYVFEDSSDVIRDMFLFPSGAQAAEGLSDESPITLQETSSWDFKQLLRAMFCRYVECTPPTTFDEWVAVIKLTHRWEMTALYQFAVKQAHRLPNVDPVERLVLARTYDIHDWVRPAIYDILRREEPSQPLSQKDVAKLGLDVVLELARTRE
;
A
#
# COMPACT_ATOMS: atom_id res chain seq x y z
N VAL A 1 1.73 -2.23 -17.09
CA VAL A 1 1.85 -2.81 -15.72
C VAL A 1 1.85 -4.31 -15.86
N GLU A 2 2.91 -5.03 -15.49
CA GLU A 2 2.97 -6.51 -15.57
C GLU A 2 2.39 -7.07 -16.88
N SER A 3 2.98 -6.69 -18.01
CA SER A 3 2.54 -7.08 -19.37
C SER A 3 1.06 -6.79 -19.70
N THR A 4 0.39 -5.95 -18.90
CA THR A 4 -1.01 -5.56 -19.07
C THR A 4 -1.09 -4.06 -19.33
N LEU A 5 -1.86 -3.68 -20.35
CA LEU A 5 -2.13 -2.31 -20.73
C LEU A 5 -3.40 -1.81 -20.02
N PHE A 6 -3.28 -0.71 -19.30
CA PHE A 6 -4.39 -0.03 -18.64
C PHE A 6 -4.61 1.32 -19.28
N ARG A 7 -5.83 1.58 -19.77
CA ARG A 7 -6.23 2.89 -20.30
C ARG A 7 -7.01 3.63 -19.23
N VAL A 8 -6.46 4.76 -18.79
CA VAL A 8 -6.99 5.53 -17.66
C VAL A 8 -7.03 7.02 -17.98
N PRO A 9 -7.96 7.78 -17.37
CA PRO A 9 -7.97 9.23 -17.52
C PRO A 9 -6.72 9.87 -16.90
N ARG A 10 -5.86 10.45 -17.75
CA ARG A 10 -4.58 11.07 -17.36
C ARG A 10 -4.73 12.13 -16.28
N TYR A 11 -5.69 13.05 -16.43
CA TYR A 11 -5.87 14.18 -15.52
C TYR A 11 -6.05 13.75 -14.06
N VAL A 12 -6.76 12.63 -13.81
CA VAL A 12 -6.99 12.13 -12.44
C VAL A 12 -5.69 11.68 -11.78
N PHE A 13 -4.77 11.12 -12.56
CA PHE A 13 -3.46 10.70 -12.10
C PHE A 13 -2.52 11.88 -11.86
N GLU A 14 -2.51 12.86 -12.78
CA GLU A 14 -1.70 14.08 -12.64
C GLU A 14 -2.16 14.96 -11.47
N ASP A 15 -3.46 15.00 -11.19
CA ASP A 15 -4.02 15.75 -10.06
C ASP A 15 -3.74 15.07 -8.71
N SER A 16 -3.51 13.75 -8.72
CA SER A 16 -3.32 12.97 -7.50
C SER A 16 -1.86 12.77 -7.12
N SER A 17 -0.91 12.99 -8.03
CA SER A 17 0.52 12.82 -7.79
C SER A 17 1.38 13.68 -8.72
N ASP A 18 2.25 14.51 -8.13
CA ASP A 18 3.28 15.23 -8.88
C ASP A 18 4.31 14.26 -9.47
N VAL A 19 4.65 13.16 -8.78
CA VAL A 19 5.53 12.10 -9.31
C VAL A 19 4.98 11.53 -10.61
N ILE A 20 3.68 11.22 -10.66
CA ILE A 20 3.04 10.69 -11.87
C ILE A 20 2.91 11.78 -12.93
N ARG A 21 2.61 13.02 -12.55
CA ARG A 21 2.61 14.16 -13.48
C ARG A 21 3.97 14.29 -14.18
N ASP A 22 5.05 14.23 -13.42
CA ASP A 22 6.40 14.31 -13.95
C ASP A 22 6.72 13.12 -14.87
N MET A 23 6.24 11.91 -14.58
CA MET A 23 6.37 10.76 -15.49
C MET A 23 5.76 11.04 -16.87
N PHE A 24 4.65 11.79 -16.95
CA PHE A 24 4.05 12.17 -18.22
C PHE A 24 4.76 13.33 -18.93
N LEU A 25 5.68 14.03 -18.26
CA LEU A 25 6.43 15.16 -18.80
C LEU A 25 7.83 14.78 -19.28
N PHE A 26 8.35 13.61 -18.87
CA PHE A 26 9.66 13.13 -19.30
C PHE A 26 9.65 12.64 -20.76
N PRO A 27 10.50 13.19 -21.65
CA PRO A 27 10.70 12.62 -22.97
C PRO A 27 11.67 11.44 -22.89
N SER A 28 11.29 10.32 -23.50
CA SER A 28 12.21 9.20 -23.75
C SER A 28 13.03 9.49 -25.00
N GLY A 29 13.94 10.47 -24.90
CA GLY A 29 14.88 10.82 -25.97
C GLY A 29 14.21 11.42 -27.23
N ALA A 30 14.54 10.88 -28.41
CA ALA A 30 14.03 11.32 -29.71
C ALA A 30 12.62 10.79 -30.06
N GLN A 31 11.98 10.07 -29.14
CA GLN A 31 10.67 9.45 -29.32
C GLN A 31 9.56 10.31 -28.72
N ALA A 32 8.33 10.10 -29.21
CA ALA A 32 7.12 10.76 -28.73
C ALA A 32 6.95 10.55 -27.21
N ALA A 33 6.36 11.53 -26.52
CA ALA A 33 6.14 11.47 -25.08
C ALA A 33 5.37 10.19 -24.67
N GLU A 34 5.81 9.57 -23.58
CA GLU A 34 5.19 8.34 -23.07
C GLU A 34 3.76 8.58 -22.56
N GLY A 35 2.93 7.55 -22.62
CA GLY A 35 1.56 7.57 -22.12
C GLY A 35 0.53 8.26 -23.02
N LEU A 36 0.90 8.60 -24.26
CA LEU A 36 -0.01 9.23 -25.23
C LEU A 36 -0.66 8.25 -26.22
N SER A 37 -0.10 7.06 -26.40
CA SER A 37 -0.65 6.02 -27.27
C SER A 37 -0.39 4.61 -26.72
N ASP A 38 -1.07 3.61 -27.28
CA ASP A 38 -0.86 2.22 -26.89
C ASP A 38 0.54 1.71 -27.29
N GLU A 39 1.14 2.30 -28.32
CA GLU A 39 2.47 1.98 -28.84
C GLU A 39 3.59 2.61 -28.00
N SER A 40 3.28 3.63 -27.20
CA SER A 40 4.21 4.28 -26.27
C SER A 40 3.57 4.46 -24.89
N PRO A 41 3.30 3.37 -24.15
CA PRO A 41 2.71 3.45 -22.82
C PRO A 41 3.76 3.78 -21.76
N ILE A 42 3.34 4.37 -20.64
CA ILE A 42 4.21 4.49 -19.45
C ILE A 42 4.41 3.10 -18.85
N THR A 43 5.67 2.69 -18.73
CA THR A 43 6.03 1.39 -18.15
C THR A 43 6.28 1.53 -16.65
N LEU A 44 5.31 1.07 -15.86
CA LEU A 44 5.44 0.99 -14.40
C LEU A 44 6.16 -0.30 -14.01
N GLN A 45 7.46 -0.18 -13.70
CA GLN A 45 8.29 -1.30 -13.26
C GLN A 45 7.91 -1.75 -11.84
N GLU A 46 8.03 -3.05 -11.59
CA GLU A 46 7.76 -3.69 -10.28
C GLU A 46 6.35 -3.46 -9.73
N THR A 47 5.39 -3.13 -10.60
CA THR A 47 3.98 -2.99 -10.23
C THR A 47 3.22 -4.19 -10.77
N SER A 48 2.58 -4.95 -9.87
CA SER A 48 1.65 -6.01 -10.27
C SER A 48 0.38 -5.39 -10.87
N SER A 49 -0.15 -6.05 -11.88
CA SER A 49 -1.46 -5.76 -12.47
C SER A 49 -2.57 -5.84 -11.42
N TRP A 50 -2.47 -6.76 -10.45
CA TRP A 50 -3.43 -6.89 -9.37
C TRP A 50 -3.39 -5.68 -8.42
N ASP A 51 -2.19 -5.27 -7.99
CA ASP A 51 -2.01 -4.09 -7.13
C ASP A 51 -2.58 -2.84 -7.81
N PHE A 52 -2.24 -2.66 -9.09
CA PHE A 52 -2.70 -1.51 -9.87
C PHE A 52 -4.23 -1.51 -10.04
N LYS A 53 -4.85 -2.68 -10.21
CA LYS A 53 -6.31 -2.78 -10.25
C LYS A 53 -6.96 -2.34 -8.94
N GLN A 54 -6.34 -2.60 -7.78
CA GLN A 54 -6.85 -2.11 -6.49
C GLN A 54 -6.78 -0.59 -6.40
N LEU A 55 -5.68 0.00 -6.86
CA LEU A 55 -5.54 1.46 -6.96
C LEU A 55 -6.65 2.07 -7.82
N LEU A 56 -6.91 1.50 -9.01
CA LEU A 56 -7.98 1.97 -9.88
C LEU A 56 -9.36 1.87 -9.22
N ARG A 57 -9.66 0.76 -8.53
CA ARG A 57 -10.91 0.63 -7.76
C ARG A 57 -11.03 1.72 -6.68
N ALA A 58 -9.94 2.01 -5.96
CA ALA A 58 -9.94 3.06 -4.94
C ALA A 58 -10.13 4.46 -5.52
N MET A 59 -9.54 4.75 -6.69
CA MET A 59 -9.64 6.05 -7.37
C MET A 59 -11.02 6.26 -8.01
N PHE A 60 -11.54 5.25 -8.71
CA PHE A 60 -12.61 5.44 -9.68
C PHE A 60 -14.00 4.97 -9.22
N CYS A 61 -14.13 4.11 -8.20
CA CYS A 61 -15.47 3.61 -7.80
C CYS A 61 -16.40 4.68 -7.21
N ARG A 62 -15.92 5.93 -7.03
CA ARG A 62 -16.79 7.09 -6.72
C ARG A 62 -17.45 7.69 -7.97
N TYR A 63 -16.94 7.40 -9.16
CA TYR A 63 -17.34 8.00 -10.43
C TYR A 63 -17.98 7.00 -11.39
N VAL A 64 -17.67 5.71 -11.23
CA VAL A 64 -18.20 4.62 -12.06
C VAL A 64 -18.76 3.49 -11.20
N GLU A 65 -19.67 2.71 -11.77
CA GLU A 65 -20.18 1.51 -11.12
C GLU A 65 -19.08 0.46 -11.01
N CYS A 66 -18.41 0.42 -9.85
CA CYS A 66 -17.52 -0.65 -9.47
C CYS A 66 -17.47 -0.84 -7.95
N THR A 67 -16.97 -2.01 -7.54
CA THR A 67 -16.76 -2.32 -6.12
C THR A 67 -15.42 -1.75 -5.66
N PRO A 68 -15.38 -0.87 -4.65
CA PRO A 68 -14.11 -0.42 -4.07
C PRO A 68 -13.36 -1.60 -3.42
N PRO A 69 -12.08 -1.44 -3.06
CA PRO A 69 -11.39 -2.43 -2.24
C PRO A 69 -12.16 -2.72 -0.94
N THR A 70 -12.27 -4.00 -0.56
CA THR A 70 -13.05 -4.45 0.60
C THR A 70 -12.22 -5.28 1.59
N THR A 71 -11.11 -5.88 1.16
CA THR A 71 -10.25 -6.69 2.02
C THR A 71 -9.00 -5.92 2.47
N PHE A 72 -8.33 -6.44 3.50
CA PHE A 72 -7.13 -5.82 4.03
C PHE A 72 -6.01 -5.80 3.00
N ASP A 73 -5.77 -6.95 2.35
CA ASP A 73 -4.76 -7.08 1.29
C ASP A 73 -5.02 -6.14 0.11
N GLU A 74 -6.29 -5.97 -0.28
CA GLU A 74 -6.65 -5.05 -1.36
C GLU A 74 -6.33 -3.60 -0.98
N TRP A 75 -6.61 -3.18 0.27
CA TRP A 75 -6.21 -1.85 0.73
C TRP A 75 -4.71 -1.70 0.93
N VAL A 76 -3.99 -2.76 1.33
CA VAL A 76 -2.52 -2.76 1.43
C VAL A 76 -1.90 -2.53 0.05
N ALA A 77 -2.44 -3.13 -1.01
CA ALA A 77 -2.00 -2.84 -2.38
C ALA A 77 -2.17 -1.35 -2.75
N VAL A 78 -3.28 -0.74 -2.36
CA VAL A 78 -3.51 0.70 -2.56
C VAL A 78 -2.50 1.51 -1.76
N ILE A 79 -2.30 1.20 -0.47
CA ILE A 79 -1.32 1.87 0.40
C ILE A 79 0.08 1.81 -0.22
N LYS A 80 0.52 0.63 -0.66
CA LYS A 80 1.82 0.43 -1.31
C LYS A 80 2.04 1.35 -2.51
N LEU A 81 1.08 1.40 -3.44
CA LEU A 81 1.23 2.21 -4.65
C LEU A 81 1.08 3.71 -4.38
N THR A 82 0.17 4.08 -3.48
CA THR A 82 -0.03 5.48 -3.12
C THR A 82 1.12 6.07 -2.31
N HIS A 83 1.80 5.27 -1.49
CA HIS A 83 3.05 5.64 -0.83
C HIS A 83 4.18 5.80 -1.84
N ARG A 84 4.37 4.81 -2.74
CA ARG A 84 5.40 4.84 -3.80
C ARG A 84 5.28 6.06 -4.74
N TRP A 85 4.06 6.44 -5.10
CA TRP A 85 3.80 7.55 -6.02
C TRP A 85 3.35 8.82 -5.33
N GLU A 86 3.54 8.93 -4.01
CA GLU A 86 3.24 10.14 -3.24
C GLU A 86 1.80 10.68 -3.41
N MET A 87 0.85 9.78 -3.62
CA MET A 87 -0.58 10.09 -3.75
C MET A 87 -1.20 10.36 -2.37
N THR A 88 -0.76 11.45 -1.72
CA THR A 88 -0.95 11.70 -0.27
C THR A 88 -2.41 11.59 0.19
N ALA A 89 -3.35 12.23 -0.53
CA ALA A 89 -4.76 12.19 -0.15
C ALA A 89 -5.35 10.77 -0.24
N LEU A 90 -4.96 10.01 -1.25
CA LEU A 90 -5.44 8.64 -1.46
C LEU A 90 -4.76 7.65 -0.50
N TYR A 91 -3.48 7.86 -0.20
CA TYR A 91 -2.74 7.14 0.84
C TYR A 91 -3.45 7.26 2.19
N GLN A 92 -3.75 8.49 2.63
CA GLN A 92 -4.48 8.73 3.89
C GLN A 92 -5.86 8.09 3.89
N PHE A 93 -6.56 8.11 2.76
CA PHE A 93 -7.85 7.45 2.61
C PHE A 93 -7.72 5.93 2.74
N ALA A 94 -6.78 5.31 2.05
CA ALA A 94 -6.53 3.88 2.07
C ALA A 94 -6.15 3.40 3.47
N VAL A 95 -5.26 4.12 4.17
CA VAL A 95 -4.92 3.87 5.57
C VAL A 95 -6.17 3.88 6.46
N LYS A 96 -7.07 4.85 6.30
CA LYS A 96 -8.31 4.92 7.08
C LYS A 96 -9.24 3.73 6.80
N GLN A 97 -9.34 3.27 5.56
CA GLN A 97 -10.18 2.12 5.22
C GLN A 97 -9.58 0.81 5.74
N ALA A 98 -8.29 0.59 5.54
CA ALA A 98 -7.58 -0.56 6.10
C ALA A 98 -7.63 -0.58 7.63
N HIS A 99 -7.63 0.60 8.28
CA HIS A 99 -7.70 0.68 9.73
C HIS A 99 -9.00 0.08 10.29
N ARG A 100 -10.11 0.26 9.58
CA ARG A 100 -11.46 -0.17 9.98
C ARG A 100 -11.69 -1.67 9.83
N LEU A 101 -10.80 -2.38 9.15
CA LEU A 101 -10.98 -3.81 8.91
C LEU A 101 -10.66 -4.63 10.17
N PRO A 102 -11.57 -5.55 10.57
CA PRO A 102 -11.36 -6.38 11.75
C PRO A 102 -10.41 -7.55 11.45
N ASN A 103 -9.96 -8.24 12.51
CA ASN A 103 -9.25 -9.51 12.45
C ASN A 103 -7.92 -9.48 11.67
N VAL A 104 -7.27 -8.33 11.61
CA VAL A 104 -5.91 -8.20 11.05
C VAL A 104 -4.89 -8.64 12.10
N ASP A 105 -3.93 -9.45 11.68
CA ASP A 105 -2.85 -9.90 12.56
C ASP A 105 -2.04 -8.68 13.07
N PRO A 106 -1.87 -8.50 14.39
CA PRO A 106 -1.16 -7.36 14.95
C PRO A 106 0.31 -7.24 14.51
N VAL A 107 0.99 -8.38 14.29
CA VAL A 107 2.38 -8.40 13.81
C VAL A 107 2.43 -7.89 12.37
N GLU A 108 1.56 -8.40 11.51
CA GLU A 108 1.43 -7.91 10.14
C GLU A 108 1.10 -6.41 10.08
N ARG A 109 0.17 -5.97 10.93
CA ARG A 109 -0.19 -4.55 11.04
C ARG A 109 1.00 -3.69 11.44
N LEU A 110 1.82 -4.14 12.39
CA LEU A 110 3.02 -3.44 12.84
C LEU A 110 4.09 -3.37 11.74
N VAL A 111 4.28 -4.46 10.99
CA VAL A 111 5.21 -4.50 9.85
C VAL A 111 4.79 -3.47 8.81
N LEU A 112 3.53 -3.52 8.37
CA LEU A 112 3.00 -2.59 7.36
C LEU A 112 3.07 -1.13 7.83
N ALA A 113 2.81 -0.90 9.13
CA ALA A 113 2.91 0.42 9.72
C ALA A 113 4.32 1.01 9.63
N ARG A 114 5.35 0.17 9.77
CA ARG A 114 6.75 0.59 9.62
C ARG A 114 7.16 0.71 8.16
N THR A 115 6.74 -0.22 7.31
CA THR A 115 7.10 -0.25 5.89
C THR A 115 6.54 0.94 5.12
N TYR A 116 5.35 1.42 5.49
CA TYR A 116 4.65 2.50 4.77
C TYR A 116 4.46 3.76 5.61
N ASP A 117 5.18 3.91 6.72
CA ASP A 117 5.13 5.11 7.58
C ASP A 117 3.72 5.45 8.15
N ILE A 118 3.00 4.42 8.63
CA ILE A 118 1.67 4.56 9.27
C ILE A 118 1.83 4.63 10.80
N HIS A 119 2.22 5.79 11.32
CA HIS A 119 2.49 5.97 12.76
C HIS A 119 1.31 5.60 13.67
N ASP A 120 0.09 5.91 13.27
CA ASP A 120 -1.13 5.66 14.06
C ASP A 120 -1.37 4.17 14.34
N TRP A 121 -0.81 3.27 13.55
CA TRP A 121 -0.97 1.82 13.72
C TRP A 121 0.06 1.21 14.66
N VAL A 122 1.21 1.85 14.85
CA VAL A 122 2.35 1.27 15.58
C VAL A 122 1.99 0.97 17.03
N ARG A 123 1.51 1.97 17.77
CA ARG A 123 1.20 1.81 19.20
C ARG A 123 0.04 0.85 19.46
N PRO A 124 -1.10 0.92 18.75
CA PRO A 124 -2.17 -0.07 18.89
C PRO A 124 -1.70 -1.49 18.55
N ALA A 125 -0.93 -1.67 17.48
CA ALA A 125 -0.43 -2.99 17.10
C ALA A 125 0.51 -3.59 18.16
N ILE A 126 1.43 -2.80 18.72
CA ILE A 126 2.29 -3.23 19.84
C ILE A 126 1.42 -3.66 21.03
N TYR A 127 0.43 -2.85 21.40
CA TYR A 127 -0.46 -3.17 22.51
C TYR A 127 -1.23 -4.47 22.27
N ASP A 128 -1.74 -4.70 21.07
CA ASP A 128 -2.45 -5.92 20.70
C ASP A 128 -1.53 -7.15 20.69
N ILE A 129 -0.27 -7.02 20.25
CA ILE A 129 0.73 -8.09 20.35
C ILE A 129 0.97 -8.46 21.82
N LEU A 130 1.21 -7.45 22.67
CA LEU A 130 1.48 -7.66 24.10
C LEU A 130 0.31 -8.30 24.83
N ARG A 131 -0.94 -8.10 24.38
CA ARG A 131 -2.12 -8.78 24.93
C ARG A 131 -2.37 -10.17 24.37
N ARG A 132 -1.94 -10.44 23.13
CA ARG A 132 -2.19 -11.72 22.45
C ARG A 132 -1.40 -12.87 23.05
N GLU A 133 -0.14 -12.66 23.43
CA GLU A 133 0.68 -13.74 23.97
C GLU A 133 0.35 -14.07 25.44
N GLU A 134 -0.92 -14.36 25.73
CA GLU A 134 -1.29 -15.37 26.72
C GLU A 134 -0.46 -16.65 26.46
N PRO A 135 -0.21 -17.51 27.47
CA PRO A 135 0.70 -18.67 27.35
C PRO A 135 0.41 -19.64 26.18
N SER A 136 -0.74 -19.50 25.51
CA SER A 136 -1.22 -20.31 24.40
C SER A 136 -0.78 -19.85 23.00
N GLN A 137 -0.23 -18.64 22.81
CA GLN A 137 0.25 -18.16 21.49
C GLN A 137 1.48 -17.22 21.58
N PRO A 138 2.68 -17.74 21.90
CA PRO A 138 3.91 -16.95 21.90
C PRO A 138 4.32 -16.48 20.50
N LEU A 139 5.09 -15.39 20.41
CA LEU A 139 5.77 -14.96 19.19
C LEU A 139 6.55 -16.12 18.58
N SER A 140 6.29 -16.35 17.30
CA SER A 140 6.85 -17.46 16.53
C SER A 140 8.11 -17.04 15.78
N GLN A 141 8.83 -18.02 15.24
CA GLN A 141 9.96 -17.75 14.34
C GLN A 141 9.55 -16.95 13.10
N LYS A 142 8.28 -17.04 12.66
CA LYS A 142 7.75 -16.22 11.56
C LYS A 142 7.66 -14.75 11.94
N ASP A 143 7.33 -14.46 13.20
CA ASP A 143 7.21 -13.09 13.71
C ASP A 143 8.60 -12.46 13.86
N VAL A 144 9.59 -13.23 14.30
CA VAL A 144 11.01 -12.82 14.31
C VAL A 144 11.49 -12.49 12.90
N ALA A 145 11.14 -13.31 11.90
CA ALA A 145 11.52 -13.06 10.51
C ALA A 145 10.89 -11.78 9.94
N LYS A 146 9.71 -11.39 10.43
CA LYS A 146 8.98 -10.19 9.99
C LYS A 146 9.41 -8.91 10.72
N LEU A 147 9.53 -8.96 12.04
CA LEU A 147 9.79 -7.80 12.90
C LEU A 147 11.28 -7.55 13.13
N GLY A 148 12.11 -8.58 12.98
CA GLY A 148 13.49 -8.57 13.43
C GLY A 148 13.63 -8.96 14.90
N LEU A 149 14.79 -9.51 15.24
CA LEU A 149 15.06 -10.04 16.58
C LEU A 149 14.99 -8.96 17.66
N ASP A 150 15.56 -7.77 17.41
CA ASP A 150 15.64 -6.69 18.40
C ASP A 150 14.25 -6.25 18.87
N VAL A 151 13.30 -6.14 17.93
CA VAL A 151 11.93 -5.71 18.19
C VAL A 151 11.18 -6.77 19.00
N VAL A 152 11.38 -8.05 18.68
CA VAL A 152 10.79 -9.15 19.44
C VAL A 152 11.34 -9.20 20.86
N LEU A 153 12.65 -8.99 21.05
CA LEU A 153 13.26 -8.95 22.38
C LEU A 153 12.76 -7.75 23.20
N GLU A 154 12.58 -6.58 22.58
CA GLU A 154 12.02 -5.40 23.24
C GLU A 154 10.56 -5.61 23.66
N LEU A 155 9.75 -6.24 22.79
CA LEU A 155 8.38 -6.63 23.11
C LEU A 155 8.34 -7.62 24.28
N ALA A 156 9.23 -8.62 24.29
CA ALA A 156 9.31 -9.58 25.38
C ALA A 156 9.68 -8.93 26.73
N ARG A 157 10.65 -7.99 26.73
CA ARG A 157 11.06 -7.26 27.94
C ARG A 157 9.97 -6.36 28.50
N THR A 158 9.19 -5.71 27.63
CA THR A 158 8.10 -4.80 28.04
C THR A 158 6.98 -5.52 28.81
N ARG A 159 6.97 -6.86 28.81
CA ARG A 159 5.95 -7.69 29.48
C ARG A 159 6.34 -8.07 30.91
N GLU A 160 7.61 -7.94 31.29
CA GLU A 160 8.11 -8.16 32.67
C GLU A 160 7.96 -6.90 33.53
#